data_AF-V6DIB6-F1
#
_entry.id   AF-V6DIB6-F1
#
_cell.length_a   1.000
_cell.length_b   1.000
_cell.length_c   1.000
_cell.angle_alpha   90.00
_cell.angle_beta   90.00
_cell.angle_gamma   90.00
#
_symmetry.space_group_name_H-M   'P 1'
#
loop_
_entity.id
_entity.type
_entity.pdbx_description
1 polymer ?
#
loop_
_entity_poly.entity_id
_entity_poly.type
_entity_poly.pdbx_seq_one_letter_code
_entity_poly.pdbx_strand_id
1 'polypeptide(L)'
;MLNRIYKIILINLYFLGLNSENEIKNKYIYFQPKNLVYQCTKYILNKNIKIEYVNYDLEEYIHKVREIESRELPQRLKELFLTSIEIHSIQDITNSLKLIDKLDMFLDNSDYLKVFQEIISTEQIEYFSLDSSLSIIIKVYEYCPRIVKILFEKEIEILEDSYINALKVNESDIKAKLMLIRIYSSLKFDQKKTNIYISDLSKNATHPLVNILLINMVSNYNDINIINFIKSGLIKNYEIAFSVFYNKLYSDKKIIEHFSETEIKGLIKKVKTIASVRGYYYFMDHLYLIKLYTLVKNKEAKQENLLKLLITEALKDNNLLLKHLIFQELNFSNTETPKEIIDSSMDFQDMLNKISNKELLIQNA
;
A
#
# COMPACT_ATOMS: atom_id res chain seq x y z
N MET A 1 43.35 6.88 -2.92
CA MET A 1 42.13 6.64 -2.11
C MET A 1 41.30 7.91 -1.90
N LEU A 2 41.89 9.01 -1.40
CA LEU A 2 41.19 10.31 -1.24
C LEU A 2 40.45 10.79 -2.51
N ASN A 3 41.04 10.63 -3.69
CA ASN A 3 40.47 11.10 -4.96
C ASN A 3 39.16 10.38 -5.38
N ARG A 4 38.85 9.20 -4.82
CA ARG A 4 37.57 8.49 -5.05
C ARG A 4 36.48 8.93 -4.08
N ILE A 5 36.85 9.18 -2.81
CA ILE A 5 35.95 9.75 -1.79
C ILE A 5 35.51 11.16 -2.21
N TYR A 6 36.45 11.98 -2.74
CA TYR A 6 36.11 13.29 -3.30
C TYR A 6 35.14 13.21 -4.49
N LYS A 7 35.22 12.19 -5.34
CA LYS A 7 34.25 11.99 -6.43
C LYS A 7 32.86 11.60 -5.92
N ILE A 8 32.77 10.76 -4.90
CA ILE A 8 31.50 10.41 -4.25
C ILE A 8 30.90 11.65 -3.57
N ILE A 9 31.73 12.42 -2.85
CA ILE A 9 31.31 13.68 -2.23
C ILE A 9 30.89 14.72 -3.30
N LEU A 10 31.61 14.82 -4.42
CA LEU A 10 31.23 15.72 -5.52
C LEU A 10 29.92 15.31 -6.18
N ILE A 11 29.70 14.01 -6.40
CA ILE A 11 28.43 13.48 -6.91
C ILE A 11 27.30 13.77 -5.90
N ASN A 12 27.55 13.59 -4.60
CA ASN A 12 26.60 13.90 -3.54
C ASN A 12 26.24 15.40 -3.51
N LEU A 13 27.23 16.28 -3.66
CA LEU A 13 27.03 17.74 -3.71
C LEU A 13 26.33 18.18 -5.01
N TYR A 14 26.61 17.52 -6.13
CA TYR A 14 25.96 17.80 -7.42
C TYR A 14 24.48 17.40 -7.41
N PHE A 15 24.12 16.24 -6.83
CA PHE A 15 22.73 15.82 -6.65
C PHE A 15 21.97 16.65 -5.59
N LEU A 16 22.66 17.10 -4.53
CA LEU A 16 22.11 18.07 -3.57
C LEU A 16 21.88 19.45 -4.24
N GLY A 17 22.80 19.89 -5.10
CA GLY A 17 22.72 21.15 -5.86
C GLY A 17 21.54 21.19 -6.84
N LEU A 18 21.34 20.11 -7.62
CA LEU A 18 20.20 19.98 -8.54
C LEU A 18 18.83 19.98 -7.84
N ASN A 19 18.77 19.57 -6.57
CA ASN A 19 17.56 19.65 -5.74
C ASN A 19 17.35 21.02 -5.08
N SER A 20 18.36 21.90 -5.10
CA SER A 20 18.29 23.22 -4.47
C SER A 20 17.88 24.34 -5.41
N GLU A 21 18.07 24.19 -6.73
CA GLU A 21 17.82 25.26 -7.71
C GLU A 21 16.45 25.21 -8.40
N ASN A 22 15.67 24.13 -8.25
CA ASN A 22 14.28 24.08 -8.75
C ASN A 22 13.29 24.39 -7.61
N GLU A 23 13.04 25.68 -7.36
CA GLU A 23 11.80 26.25 -6.81
C GLU A 23 10.93 25.37 -5.87
N ILE A 24 11.49 24.78 -4.82
CA ILE A 24 10.70 24.20 -3.72
C ILE A 24 10.26 25.34 -2.78
N LYS A 25 9.44 26.26 -3.30
CA LYS A 25 8.68 27.22 -2.50
C LYS A 25 7.32 26.69 -2.07
N ASN A 26 6.97 25.45 -2.42
CA ASN A 26 5.85 24.74 -1.82
C ASN A 26 6.37 23.52 -1.05
N LYS A 27 6.35 23.65 0.29
CA LYS A 27 6.24 22.53 1.23
C LYS A 27 5.32 21.48 0.65
N TYR A 28 5.76 20.23 0.56
CA TYR A 28 5.02 18.94 0.66
C TYR A 28 5.87 17.87 -0.05
N ILE A 29 6.94 17.43 0.61
CA ILE A 29 7.74 16.29 0.15
C ILE A 29 6.94 15.03 0.50
N TYR A 30 6.11 14.55 -0.43
CA TYR A 30 5.39 13.25 -0.35
C TYR A 30 5.85 12.23 -1.38
N PHE A 31 7.11 12.38 -1.75
CA PHE A 31 7.93 11.31 -2.26
C PHE A 31 9.26 11.60 -1.58
N GLN A 32 9.75 10.71 -0.70
CA GLN A 32 11.15 10.83 -0.33
C GLN A 32 11.91 10.81 -1.67
N PRO A 33 12.70 11.84 -2.00
CA PRO A 33 13.59 11.71 -3.15
C PRO A 33 14.33 10.39 -2.95
N LYS A 34 14.19 9.47 -3.91
CA LYS A 34 14.81 8.13 -3.87
C LYS A 34 16.13 8.25 -3.16
N ASN A 35 16.23 7.64 -1.97
CA ASN A 35 17.37 7.81 -1.06
C ASN A 35 18.66 7.72 -1.90
N LEU A 36 19.64 8.57 -1.60
CA LEU A 36 20.98 8.52 -2.19
C LEU A 36 21.51 7.08 -2.32
N VAL A 37 21.27 6.21 -1.33
CA VAL A 37 21.56 4.77 -1.34
C VAL A 37 20.88 4.05 -2.51
N TYR A 38 19.58 4.30 -2.76
CA TYR A 38 18.87 3.76 -3.92
C TYR A 38 19.46 4.24 -5.24
N GLN A 39 19.77 5.53 -5.35
CA GLN A 39 20.33 6.12 -6.58
C GLN A 39 21.74 5.59 -6.85
N CYS A 40 22.58 5.49 -5.81
CA CYS A 40 23.89 4.88 -5.86
C CYS A 40 23.80 3.41 -6.24
N THR A 41 22.85 2.66 -5.67
CA THR A 41 22.59 1.26 -6.02
C THR A 41 22.24 1.11 -7.50
N LYS A 42 21.29 1.91 -8.01
CA LYS A 42 20.96 1.90 -9.44
C LYS A 42 22.14 2.26 -10.32
N TYR A 43 22.93 3.26 -9.92
CA TYR A 43 24.13 3.64 -10.66
C TYR A 43 25.16 2.49 -10.70
N ILE A 44 25.40 1.83 -9.57
CA ILE A 44 26.31 0.68 -9.45
C ILE A 44 25.84 -0.48 -10.33
N LEU A 45 24.55 -0.84 -10.25
CA LEU A 45 23.95 -1.89 -11.06
C LEU A 45 24.02 -1.55 -12.55
N ASN A 46 23.60 -0.35 -12.95
CA ASN A 46 23.60 0.08 -14.36
C ASN A 46 25.00 0.18 -14.98
N LYS A 47 26.02 0.46 -14.16
CA LYS A 47 27.42 0.56 -14.62
C LYS A 47 28.20 -0.75 -14.42
N ASN A 48 27.55 -1.82 -13.96
CA ASN A 48 28.20 -3.10 -13.64
C ASN A 48 29.45 -2.93 -12.75
N ILE A 49 29.38 -2.02 -11.77
CA ILE A 49 30.48 -1.80 -10.83
C ILE A 49 30.55 -3.00 -9.89
N LYS A 50 31.74 -3.57 -9.70
CA LYS A 50 31.94 -4.72 -8.81
C LYS A 50 31.67 -4.33 -7.35
N ILE A 51 30.93 -5.19 -6.65
CA ILE A 51 30.47 -4.99 -5.26
C ILE A 51 31.64 -4.89 -4.27
N GLU A 52 32.77 -5.54 -4.56
CA GLU A 52 34.00 -5.50 -3.74
C GLU A 52 34.57 -4.09 -3.48
N TYR A 53 34.07 -3.06 -4.18
CA TYR A 53 34.46 -1.66 -4.03
C TYR A 53 33.46 -0.80 -3.24
N VAL A 54 32.47 -1.44 -2.62
CA VAL A 54 31.32 -0.79 -1.97
C VAL A 54 31.38 -1.05 -0.46
N ASN A 55 30.83 -0.16 0.37
CA ASN A 55 30.75 -0.40 1.82
C ASN A 55 29.62 -1.38 2.15
N TYR A 56 29.70 -2.02 3.32
CA TYR A 56 28.77 -3.07 3.76
C TYR A 56 27.29 -2.67 3.65
N ASP A 57 26.93 -1.46 4.10
CA ASP A 57 25.52 -1.00 4.07
C ASP A 57 24.96 -0.92 2.64
N LEU A 58 25.77 -0.48 1.67
CA LEU A 58 25.37 -0.38 0.28
C LEU A 58 25.43 -1.75 -0.42
N GLU A 59 26.32 -2.65 0.00
CA GLU A 59 26.33 -4.05 -0.42
C GLU A 59 25.04 -4.77 -0.01
N GLU A 60 24.63 -4.69 1.26
CA GLU A 60 23.38 -5.28 1.75
C GLU A 60 22.18 -4.72 0.97
N TYR A 61 22.14 -3.41 0.74
CA TYR A 61 21.09 -2.76 -0.04
C TYR A 61 21.07 -3.25 -1.50
N ILE A 62 22.23 -3.40 -2.15
CA ILE A 62 22.34 -3.95 -3.51
C ILE A 62 21.77 -5.37 -3.56
N HIS A 63 22.07 -6.21 -2.57
CA HIS A 63 21.52 -7.57 -2.50
C HIS A 63 20.01 -7.56 -2.38
N LYS A 64 19.44 -6.70 -1.53
CA LYS A 64 17.99 -6.53 -1.39
C LYS A 64 17.34 -6.09 -2.70
N VAL A 65 17.93 -5.11 -3.40
CA VAL A 65 17.40 -4.63 -4.70
C VAL A 65 17.43 -5.75 -5.73
N ARG A 66 18.54 -6.50 -5.83
CA ARG A 66 18.65 -7.63 -6.76
C ARG A 66 17.61 -8.72 -6.48
N GLU A 67 17.34 -9.01 -5.22
CA GLU A 67 16.33 -10.00 -4.83
C GLU A 67 14.90 -9.57 -5.23
N ILE A 68 14.60 -8.27 -5.18
CA ILE A 68 13.32 -7.71 -5.64
C ILE A 68 13.26 -7.70 -7.18
N GLU A 69 14.34 -7.27 -7.84
CA GLU A 69 14.41 -7.13 -9.30
C GLU A 69 14.55 -8.48 -10.03
N SER A 70 14.92 -9.56 -9.34
CA SER A 70 14.97 -10.91 -9.91
C SER A 70 13.59 -11.49 -10.24
N ARG A 71 12.52 -10.90 -9.71
CA ARG A 71 11.14 -11.34 -9.93
C ARG A 71 10.38 -10.42 -10.86
N GLU A 72 9.50 -11.01 -11.67
CA GLU A 72 8.56 -10.27 -12.49
C GLU A 72 7.38 -9.79 -11.63
N LEU A 73 7.55 -8.61 -11.05
CA LEU A 73 6.54 -7.93 -10.24
C LEU A 73 6.01 -6.67 -10.97
N PRO A 74 4.71 -6.33 -10.79
CA PRO A 74 4.18 -5.05 -11.23
C PRO A 74 4.96 -3.89 -10.62
N GLN A 75 5.07 -2.79 -11.38
CA GLN A 75 5.86 -1.62 -10.98
C GLN A 75 5.50 -1.12 -9.58
N ARG A 76 4.20 -1.08 -9.26
CA ARG A 76 3.73 -0.64 -7.94
C ARG A 76 4.14 -1.58 -6.80
N LEU A 77 4.09 -2.89 -7.02
CA LEU A 77 4.55 -3.88 -6.03
C LEU A 77 6.06 -3.78 -5.82
N LYS A 78 6.84 -3.58 -6.88
CA LYS A 78 8.28 -3.27 -6.77
C LYS A 78 8.50 -2.05 -5.91
N GLU A 79 7.73 -0.98 -6.12
CA GLU A 79 7.83 0.23 -5.32
C GLU A 79 7.50 0.02 -3.84
N LEU A 80 6.49 -0.81 -3.52
CA LEU A 80 6.20 -1.19 -2.14
C LEU A 80 7.42 -1.80 -1.46
N PHE A 81 8.05 -2.80 -2.08
CA PHE A 81 9.27 -3.44 -1.56
C PHE A 81 10.45 -2.48 -1.48
N LEU A 82 10.67 -1.66 -2.52
CA LEU A 82 11.78 -0.72 -2.56
C LEU A 82 11.63 0.42 -1.55
N THR A 83 10.40 0.76 -1.15
CA THR A 83 10.15 1.78 -0.13
C THR A 83 10.36 1.24 1.29
N SER A 84 10.17 -0.06 1.50
CA SER A 84 10.38 -0.71 2.80
C SER A 84 11.77 -1.37 2.96
N ILE A 85 12.62 -1.29 1.93
CA ILE A 85 13.89 -2.00 1.86
C ILE A 85 14.90 -1.63 2.97
N GLU A 86 14.84 -0.39 3.47
CA GLU A 86 15.77 0.14 4.47
C GLU A 86 15.54 -0.44 5.87
N ILE A 87 14.29 -0.81 6.16
CA ILE A 87 13.85 -1.25 7.49
C ILE A 87 13.70 -2.77 7.60
N HIS A 88 13.84 -3.48 6.48
CA HIS A 88 13.74 -4.93 6.42
C HIS A 88 15.09 -5.57 6.17
N SER A 89 15.35 -6.70 6.81
CA SER A 89 16.50 -7.53 6.46
C SER A 89 16.30 -8.17 5.07
N ILE A 90 17.39 -8.65 4.46
CA ILE A 90 17.29 -9.44 3.23
C ILE A 90 16.39 -10.67 3.42
N GLN A 91 16.42 -11.27 4.62
CA GLN A 91 15.62 -12.45 4.93
C GLN A 91 14.12 -12.12 4.95
N ASP A 92 13.72 -10.97 5.51
CA ASP A 92 12.32 -10.53 5.54
C ASP A 92 11.78 -10.30 4.12
N ILE A 93 12.58 -9.65 3.26
CA ILE A 93 12.25 -9.42 1.85
C ILE A 93 12.12 -10.75 1.12
N THR A 94 13.10 -11.64 1.29
CA THR A 94 13.12 -12.97 0.66
C THR A 94 11.91 -13.80 1.09
N ASN A 95 11.57 -13.81 2.39
CA ASN A 95 10.41 -14.54 2.90
C ASN A 95 9.10 -14.02 2.31
N SER A 96 8.97 -12.70 2.21
CA SER A 96 7.77 -12.07 1.66
C SER A 96 7.61 -12.35 0.17
N LEU A 97 8.72 -12.32 -0.59
CA LEU A 97 8.71 -12.67 -2.01
C LEU A 97 8.41 -14.16 -2.24
N LYS A 98 8.86 -15.05 -1.36
CA LYS A 98 8.50 -16.48 -1.41
C LYS A 98 6.99 -16.73 -1.26
N LEU A 99 6.23 -15.83 -0.63
CA LEU A 99 4.77 -15.93 -0.60
C LEU A 99 4.17 -15.72 -1.99
N ILE A 100 4.74 -14.80 -2.78
CA ILE A 100 4.34 -14.57 -4.16
C ILE A 100 4.73 -15.78 -5.02
N ASP A 101 5.94 -16.31 -4.83
CA ASP A 101 6.40 -17.53 -5.52
C ASP A 101 5.45 -18.72 -5.23
N LYS A 102 4.98 -18.85 -3.98
CA LYS A 102 3.97 -19.85 -3.59
C LYS A 102 2.63 -19.66 -4.30
N LEU A 103 2.16 -18.41 -4.48
CA LEU A 103 0.94 -18.14 -5.24
C LEU A 103 1.11 -18.52 -6.70
N ASP A 104 2.24 -18.16 -7.30
CA ASP A 104 2.56 -18.49 -8.70
C ASP A 104 2.49 -20.02 -8.90
N MET A 105 3.22 -20.76 -8.08
CA MET A 105 3.23 -22.22 -8.11
C MET A 105 1.85 -22.85 -7.90
N PHE A 106 1.03 -22.29 -7.01
CA PHE A 106 -0.30 -22.85 -6.72
C PHE A 106 -1.32 -22.55 -7.82
N LEU A 107 -1.27 -21.36 -8.40
CA LEU A 107 -2.24 -20.91 -9.40
C LEU A 107 -2.00 -21.56 -10.76
N ASP A 108 -0.73 -21.87 -11.08
CA ASP A 108 -0.28 -22.45 -12.35
C ASP A 108 -0.90 -21.72 -13.57
N ASN A 109 -1.04 -20.40 -13.42
CA ASN A 109 -1.66 -19.52 -14.41
C ASN A 109 -1.17 -18.09 -14.21
N SER A 110 -0.40 -17.59 -15.19
CA SER A 110 0.22 -16.26 -15.13
C SER A 110 -0.78 -15.13 -15.01
N ASP A 111 -1.99 -15.26 -15.56
CA ASP A 111 -2.99 -14.20 -15.52
C ASP A 111 -3.66 -14.12 -14.15
N TYR A 112 -3.84 -15.25 -13.46
CA TYR A 112 -4.32 -15.27 -12.08
C TYR A 112 -3.28 -14.68 -11.13
N LEU A 113 -2.00 -15.01 -11.33
CA LEU A 113 -0.91 -14.42 -10.56
C LEU A 113 -0.89 -12.90 -10.72
N LYS A 114 -0.98 -12.38 -11.95
CA LYS A 114 -1.00 -10.93 -12.21
C LYS A 114 -2.10 -10.24 -11.40
N VAL A 115 -3.30 -10.81 -11.34
CA VAL A 115 -4.39 -10.22 -10.56
C VAL A 115 -4.07 -10.21 -9.06
N PHE A 116 -3.49 -11.27 -8.49
CA PHE A 116 -3.06 -11.21 -7.09
C PHE A 116 -1.93 -10.21 -6.85
N GLN A 117 -0.97 -10.10 -7.77
CA GLN A 117 0.08 -9.09 -7.68
C GLN A 117 -0.51 -7.66 -7.76
N GLU A 118 -1.55 -7.43 -8.57
CA GLU A 118 -2.33 -6.18 -8.61
C GLU A 118 -3.08 -5.93 -7.29
N ILE A 119 -3.74 -6.96 -6.73
CA ILE A 119 -4.43 -6.88 -5.43
C ILE A 119 -3.46 -6.50 -4.31
N ILE A 120 -2.29 -7.14 -4.25
CA ILE A 120 -1.25 -6.84 -3.27
C ILE A 120 -0.72 -5.42 -3.48
N SER A 121 -0.60 -4.97 -4.74
CA SER A 121 -0.13 -3.62 -5.08
C SER A 121 -1.00 -2.49 -4.51
N THR A 122 -2.24 -2.78 -4.10
CA THR A 122 -3.12 -1.78 -3.47
C THR A 122 -2.89 -1.61 -1.97
N GLU A 123 -1.96 -2.36 -1.37
CA GLU A 123 -1.64 -2.20 0.05
C GLU A 123 -1.03 -0.82 0.34
N GLN A 124 -1.31 -0.31 1.54
CA GLN A 124 -0.73 0.93 2.02
C GLN A 124 0.75 0.71 2.36
N ILE A 125 1.60 1.67 1.97
CA ILE A 125 3.05 1.60 2.18
C ILE A 125 3.36 1.36 3.66
N GLU A 126 2.62 1.99 4.56
CA GLU A 126 2.85 1.92 5.99
C GLU A 126 2.61 0.53 6.55
N TYR A 127 1.54 -0.14 6.13
CA TYR A 127 1.29 -1.53 6.51
C TYR A 127 2.31 -2.47 5.91
N PHE A 128 2.61 -2.29 4.62
CA PHE A 128 3.60 -3.10 3.92
C PHE A 128 5.01 -2.95 4.51
N SER A 129 5.35 -1.74 4.98
CA SER A 129 6.63 -1.41 5.61
C SER A 129 6.77 -1.96 7.03
N LEU A 130 5.66 -2.18 7.74
CA LEU A 130 5.71 -2.81 9.05
C LEU A 130 6.03 -4.30 8.92
N ASP A 131 5.30 -4.97 8.03
CA ASP A 131 5.53 -6.38 7.70
C ASP A 131 4.92 -6.70 6.32
N SER A 132 5.79 -6.95 5.34
CA SER A 132 5.37 -7.23 3.96
C SER A 132 4.76 -8.62 3.82
N SER A 133 5.21 -9.61 4.60
CA SER A 133 4.65 -10.96 4.59
C SER A 133 3.19 -10.97 5.09
N LEU A 134 2.94 -10.37 6.25
CA LEU A 134 1.57 -10.28 6.78
C LEU A 134 0.66 -9.47 5.85
N SER A 135 1.19 -8.40 5.26
CA SER A 135 0.41 -7.56 4.34
C SER A 135 0.00 -8.31 3.08
N ILE A 136 0.91 -9.07 2.46
CA ILE A 136 0.59 -9.95 1.32
C ILE A 136 -0.52 -10.93 1.70
N ILE A 137 -0.39 -11.61 2.84
CA ILE A 137 -1.37 -12.61 3.30
C ILE A 137 -2.75 -11.97 3.48
N ILE A 138 -2.83 -10.81 4.14
CA ILE A 138 -4.10 -10.10 4.38
C ILE A 138 -4.74 -9.65 3.06
N LYS A 139 -3.98 -9.07 2.13
CA LYS A 139 -4.51 -8.63 0.83
C LYS A 139 -5.06 -9.80 0.01
N VAL A 140 -4.37 -10.94 0.04
CA VAL A 140 -4.89 -12.17 -0.61
C VAL A 140 -6.14 -12.65 0.12
N TYR A 141 -6.16 -12.61 1.45
CA TYR A 141 -7.31 -13.03 2.26
C TYR A 141 -8.57 -12.21 1.95
N GLU A 142 -8.46 -10.89 1.81
CA GLU A 142 -9.58 -9.99 1.50
C GLU A 142 -10.36 -10.39 0.23
N TYR A 143 -9.67 -10.94 -0.77
CA TYR A 143 -10.27 -11.31 -2.06
C TYR A 143 -10.48 -12.81 -2.21
N CYS A 144 -9.65 -13.64 -1.58
CA CYS A 144 -9.76 -15.11 -1.64
C CYS A 144 -9.33 -15.76 -0.30
N PRO A 145 -10.20 -15.77 0.72
CA PRO A 145 -9.92 -16.37 2.03
C PRO A 145 -9.47 -17.83 1.98
N ARG A 146 -10.01 -18.60 1.02
CA ARG A 146 -9.73 -20.03 0.86
C ARG A 146 -8.27 -20.30 0.53
N ILE A 147 -7.67 -19.53 -0.40
CA ILE A 147 -6.25 -19.68 -0.77
C ILE A 147 -5.36 -19.51 0.45
N VAL A 148 -5.63 -18.49 1.26
CA VAL A 148 -4.81 -18.19 2.44
C VAL A 148 -4.83 -19.35 3.43
N LYS A 149 -6.01 -19.94 3.66
CA LYS A 149 -6.13 -21.11 4.52
C LYS A 149 -5.32 -22.31 4.01
N ILE A 150 -5.25 -22.51 2.69
CA ILE A 150 -4.53 -23.65 2.11
C ILE A 150 -3.03 -23.42 2.05
N LEU A 151 -2.59 -22.22 1.68
CA LEU A 151 -1.19 -21.95 1.36
C LEU A 151 -0.38 -21.33 2.50
N PHE A 152 -1.04 -20.57 3.38
CA PHE A 152 -0.36 -19.65 4.29
C PHE A 152 -0.70 -19.87 5.77
N GLU A 153 -1.45 -20.90 6.13
CA GLU A 153 -1.81 -21.17 7.53
C GLU A 153 -0.57 -21.29 8.42
N LYS A 154 0.45 -22.02 7.96
CA LYS A 154 1.73 -22.16 8.68
C LYS A 154 2.49 -20.84 8.79
N GLU A 155 2.52 -20.03 7.73
CA GLU A 155 3.16 -18.71 7.77
C GLU A 155 2.46 -17.76 8.74
N ILE A 156 1.13 -17.82 8.82
CA ILE A 156 0.33 -17.05 9.79
C ILE A 156 0.71 -17.44 11.23
N GLU A 157 0.82 -18.75 11.51
CA GLU A 157 1.24 -19.25 12.84
C GLU A 157 2.66 -18.78 13.19
N ILE A 158 3.61 -18.88 12.27
CA ILE A 158 4.99 -18.44 12.48
C ILE A 158 5.05 -16.93 12.78
N LEU A 159 4.30 -16.12 12.03
CA LEU A 159 4.24 -14.68 12.25
C LEU A 159 3.61 -14.34 13.61
N GLU A 160 2.48 -14.97 13.93
CA GLU A 160 1.81 -14.80 15.23
C GLU A 160 2.73 -15.14 16.40
N ASP A 161 3.39 -16.29 16.36
CA ASP A 161 4.33 -16.73 17.39
C ASP A 161 5.50 -15.76 17.54
N SER A 162 6.03 -15.25 16.42
CA SER A 162 7.10 -14.26 16.41
C SER A 162 6.71 -12.99 17.15
N TYR A 163 5.51 -12.45 16.90
CA TYR A 163 5.03 -11.25 17.59
C TYR A 163 4.65 -11.51 19.05
N ILE A 164 4.08 -12.67 19.37
CA ILE A 164 3.83 -13.07 20.76
C ILE A 164 5.15 -13.14 21.53
N ASN A 165 6.18 -13.73 20.94
CA ASN A 165 7.49 -13.83 21.56
C ASN A 165 8.17 -12.46 21.68
N ALA A 166 8.03 -11.57 20.71
CA ALA A 166 8.48 -10.18 20.83
C ALA A 166 7.84 -9.48 22.04
N LEU A 167 6.53 -9.69 22.28
CA LEU A 167 5.84 -9.14 23.45
C LEU A 167 6.26 -9.76 24.79
N LYS A 168 6.71 -11.02 24.80
CA LYS A 168 7.31 -11.62 26.01
C LYS A 168 8.63 -10.95 26.38
N VAL A 169 9.40 -10.50 25.39
CA VAL A 169 10.67 -9.79 25.58
C VAL A 169 10.44 -8.31 25.91
N ASN A 170 9.51 -7.67 25.20
CA ASN A 170 9.13 -6.28 25.39
C ASN A 170 7.61 -6.13 25.32
N GLU A 171 6.95 -6.10 26.48
CA GLU A 171 5.49 -5.96 26.58
C GLU A 171 4.98 -4.65 25.93
N SER A 172 5.84 -3.64 25.78
CA SER A 172 5.50 -2.36 25.18
C SER A 172 5.76 -2.28 23.67
N ASP A 173 6.14 -3.38 23.01
CA ASP A 173 6.41 -3.39 21.57
C ASP A 173 5.16 -3.03 20.76
N ILE A 174 5.16 -1.81 20.21
CA ILE A 174 4.04 -1.28 19.43
C ILE A 174 3.88 -2.08 18.13
N LYS A 175 4.97 -2.37 17.41
CA LYS A 175 4.90 -3.10 16.13
C LYS A 175 4.25 -4.46 16.35
N ALA A 176 4.69 -5.23 17.34
CA ALA A 176 4.16 -6.54 17.63
C ALA A 176 2.65 -6.49 17.98
N LYS A 177 2.21 -5.52 18.80
CA LYS A 177 0.78 -5.31 19.07
C LYS A 177 -0.02 -4.99 17.81
N LEU A 178 0.48 -4.09 16.96
CA LEU A 178 -0.19 -3.73 15.71
C LEU A 178 -0.34 -4.94 14.78
N MET A 179 0.70 -5.77 14.65
CA MET A 179 0.64 -6.96 13.79
C MET A 179 -0.28 -8.04 14.34
N LEU A 180 -0.29 -8.25 15.66
CA LEU A 180 -1.24 -9.17 16.30
C LEU A 180 -2.69 -8.72 16.14
N ILE A 181 -2.98 -7.42 16.24
CA ILE A 181 -4.32 -6.89 15.94
C ILE A 181 -4.71 -7.19 14.50
N ARG A 182 -3.81 -7.01 13.53
CA ARG A 182 -4.08 -7.35 12.12
C ARG A 182 -4.40 -8.84 11.95
N ILE A 183 -3.61 -9.73 12.55
CA ILE A 183 -3.85 -11.18 12.50
C ILE A 183 -5.21 -11.52 13.12
N TYR A 184 -5.47 -11.07 14.35
CA TYR A 184 -6.67 -11.44 15.08
C TYR A 184 -7.95 -10.82 14.50
N SER A 185 -7.89 -9.60 13.97
CA SER A 185 -9.06 -8.94 13.38
C SER A 185 -9.37 -9.43 11.97
N SER A 186 -8.33 -9.65 11.14
CA SER A 186 -8.50 -9.85 9.70
C SER A 186 -8.41 -11.32 9.26
N LEU A 187 -7.63 -12.14 9.98
CA LEU A 187 -7.39 -13.53 9.60
C LEU A 187 -8.07 -14.54 10.53
N LYS A 188 -8.06 -14.28 11.84
CA LYS A 188 -8.61 -15.20 12.85
C LYS A 188 -10.00 -14.82 13.40
N PHE A 189 -10.44 -13.58 13.17
CA PHE A 189 -11.70 -13.05 13.69
C PHE A 189 -11.87 -13.21 15.22
N ASP A 190 -10.77 -13.15 15.98
CA ASP A 190 -10.77 -13.23 17.44
C ASP A 190 -10.94 -11.83 18.04
N GLN A 191 -12.20 -11.41 18.19
CA GLN A 191 -12.53 -10.08 18.71
C GLN A 191 -12.03 -9.87 20.15
N LYS A 192 -11.98 -10.95 20.97
CA LYS A 192 -11.52 -10.86 22.36
C LYS A 192 -10.04 -10.50 22.41
N LYS A 193 -9.20 -11.24 21.69
CA LYS A 193 -7.76 -10.93 21.60
C LYS A 193 -7.50 -9.61 20.92
N THR A 194 -8.23 -9.31 19.85
CA THR A 194 -8.15 -8.01 19.15
C THR A 194 -8.36 -6.84 20.12
N ASN A 195 -9.42 -6.90 20.95
CA ASN A 195 -9.75 -5.84 21.90
C ASN A 195 -8.71 -5.68 23.02
N ILE A 196 -8.05 -6.77 23.46
CA ILE A 196 -6.99 -6.70 24.47
C ILE A 196 -5.84 -5.82 23.98
N TYR A 197 -5.32 -6.10 22.79
CA TYR A 197 -4.20 -5.33 22.25
C TYR A 197 -4.58 -3.89 21.89
N ILE A 198 -5.81 -3.67 21.41
CA ILE A 198 -6.37 -2.34 21.16
C ILE A 198 -6.43 -1.51 22.44
N SER A 199 -6.94 -2.09 23.53
CA SER A 199 -7.02 -1.43 24.83
C SER A 199 -5.64 -1.03 25.35
N ASP A 200 -4.64 -1.88 25.18
CA ASP A 200 -3.27 -1.56 25.61
C ASP A 200 -2.61 -0.49 24.75
N LEU A 201 -2.81 -0.53 23.43
CA LEU A 201 -2.29 0.49 22.53
C LEU A 201 -2.95 1.86 22.73
N SER A 202 -4.23 1.90 23.13
CA SER A 202 -4.95 3.15 23.38
C SER A 202 -4.28 4.03 24.47
N LYS A 203 -3.48 3.41 25.35
CA LYS A 203 -2.67 4.12 26.36
C LYS A 203 -1.51 4.91 25.73
N ASN A 204 -1.14 4.61 24.47
CA ASN A 204 -0.09 5.24 23.66
C ASN A 204 -0.67 6.00 22.45
N ALA A 205 -1.89 6.55 22.54
CA ALA A 205 -2.62 7.22 21.46
C ALA A 205 -1.94 8.48 20.87
N THR A 206 -0.74 8.85 21.29
CA THR A 206 0.06 9.89 20.63
C THR A 206 0.85 9.37 19.43
N HIS A 207 1.04 8.05 19.31
CA HIS A 207 1.78 7.45 18.21
C HIS A 207 0.93 7.42 16.91
N PRO A 208 1.39 8.03 15.80
CA PRO A 208 0.57 8.15 14.58
C PRO A 208 0.03 6.81 14.06
N LEU A 209 0.88 5.77 13.97
CA LEU A 209 0.47 4.44 13.49
C LEU A 209 -0.56 3.74 14.40
N VAL A 210 -0.53 4.05 15.71
CA VAL A 210 -1.51 3.52 16.66
C VAL A 210 -2.87 4.15 16.41
N ASN A 211 -2.92 5.48 16.22
CA ASN A 211 -4.17 6.16 15.86
C ASN A 211 -4.74 5.62 14.54
N ILE A 212 -3.92 5.43 13.52
CA ILE A 212 -4.34 4.90 12.22
C ILE A 212 -5.06 3.56 12.36
N LEU A 213 -4.47 2.64 13.12
CA LEU A 213 -5.03 1.30 13.30
C LEU A 213 -6.27 1.32 14.19
N LEU A 214 -6.27 2.10 15.27
CA LEU A 214 -7.46 2.27 16.10
C LEU A 214 -8.64 2.83 15.30
N ILE A 215 -8.39 3.78 14.40
CA ILE A 215 -9.42 4.37 13.55
C ILE A 215 -9.96 3.36 12.52
N ASN A 216 -9.09 2.56 11.89
CA ASN A 216 -9.49 1.59 10.86
C ASN A 216 -10.15 0.32 11.44
N MET A 217 -9.86 -0.05 12.69
CA MET A 217 -10.24 -1.37 13.24
C MET A 217 -11.25 -1.33 14.39
N VAL A 218 -11.47 -0.18 15.03
CA VAL A 218 -12.47 -0.06 16.11
C VAL A 218 -13.73 0.57 15.55
N SER A 219 -14.76 -0.25 15.33
CA SER A 219 -16.13 0.22 15.13
C SER A 219 -16.52 1.06 16.36
N ASN A 220 -16.71 2.37 16.17
CA ASN A 220 -16.95 3.40 17.20
C ASN A 220 -15.71 4.00 17.87
N TYR A 221 -14.52 3.96 17.24
CA TYR A 221 -13.43 4.83 17.68
C TYR A 221 -13.89 6.28 17.59
N ASN A 222 -13.84 6.99 18.72
CA ASN A 222 -14.32 8.37 18.91
C ASN A 222 -14.25 9.20 17.61
N ASP A 223 -15.39 9.46 16.98
CA ASP A 223 -15.46 10.09 15.65
C ASP A 223 -14.71 11.43 15.63
N ILE A 224 -14.69 12.17 16.75
CA ILE A 224 -13.93 13.43 16.89
C ILE A 224 -12.42 13.18 16.76
N ASN A 225 -11.89 12.09 17.34
CA ASN A 225 -10.48 11.72 17.20
C ASN A 225 -10.15 11.27 15.77
N ILE A 226 -11.06 10.53 15.12
CA ILE A 226 -10.94 10.18 13.68
C ILE A 226 -10.84 11.46 12.85
N ILE A 227 -11.77 12.39 13.05
CA ILE A 227 -11.84 13.65 12.32
C ILE A 227 -10.58 14.49 12.56
N ASN A 228 -10.15 14.63 13.82
CA ASN A 228 -8.93 15.37 14.17
C ASN A 228 -7.68 14.72 13.57
N PHE A 229 -7.61 13.38 13.57
CA PHE A 229 -6.54 12.64 12.91
C PHE A 229 -6.55 12.90 11.40
N ILE A 230 -7.71 12.84 10.74
CA ILE A 230 -7.82 13.13 9.30
C ILE A 230 -7.39 14.58 9.03
N LYS A 231 -7.89 15.57 9.77
CA LYS A 231 -7.54 16.98 9.58
C LYS A 231 -6.05 17.26 9.77
N SER A 232 -5.44 16.71 10.81
CA SER A 232 -4.01 16.89 11.10
C SER A 232 -3.10 16.03 10.21
N GLY A 233 -3.53 14.81 9.91
CA GLY A 233 -2.84 13.83 9.10
C GLY A 233 -2.81 14.21 7.62
N LEU A 234 -3.84 14.86 7.08
CA LEU A 234 -3.83 15.39 5.70
C LEU A 234 -2.80 16.52 5.50
N ILE A 235 -2.14 16.98 6.57
CA ILE A 235 -0.98 17.90 6.52
C ILE A 235 0.33 17.12 6.70
N LYS A 236 0.38 16.16 7.63
CA LYS A 236 1.62 15.51 8.10
C LYS A 236 1.88 14.10 7.54
N ASN A 237 0.84 13.30 7.30
CA ASN A 237 0.86 11.95 6.73
C ASN A 237 -0.34 11.74 5.77
N TYR A 238 -0.29 12.38 4.60
CA TYR A 238 -1.43 12.48 3.68
C TYR A 238 -2.03 11.14 3.26
N GLU A 239 -1.21 10.17 2.84
CA GLU A 239 -1.70 8.89 2.29
C GLU A 239 -2.57 8.14 3.29
N ILE A 240 -2.11 8.10 4.54
CA ILE A 240 -2.79 7.38 5.60
C ILE A 240 -4.07 8.09 6.03
N ALA A 241 -3.96 9.40 6.24
CA ALA A 241 -5.11 10.21 6.62
C ALA A 241 -6.18 10.18 5.54
N PHE A 242 -5.76 10.10 4.27
CA PHE A 242 -6.66 9.94 3.15
C PHE A 242 -7.26 8.53 3.11
N SER A 243 -6.48 7.47 3.27
CA SER A 243 -7.05 6.12 3.26
C SER A 243 -8.05 5.92 4.41
N VAL A 244 -7.75 6.46 5.58
CA VAL A 244 -8.67 6.49 6.73
C VAL A 244 -9.96 7.25 6.37
N PHE A 245 -9.82 8.44 5.77
CA PHE A 245 -10.96 9.24 5.32
C PHE A 245 -11.79 8.50 4.27
N TYR A 246 -11.14 7.89 3.28
CA TYR A 246 -11.75 7.14 2.19
C TYR A 246 -12.53 5.93 2.71
N ASN A 247 -11.91 5.09 3.55
CA ASN A 247 -12.56 3.93 4.15
C ASN A 247 -13.76 4.33 5.01
N LYS A 248 -13.59 5.36 5.84
CA LYS A 248 -14.67 5.84 6.70
C LYS A 248 -15.83 6.43 5.89
N LEU A 249 -15.56 7.10 4.77
CA LEU A 249 -16.58 7.65 3.89
C LEU A 249 -17.42 6.57 3.17
N TYR A 250 -16.85 5.38 2.93
CA TYR A 250 -17.61 4.22 2.46
C TYR A 250 -18.57 3.69 3.53
N SER A 251 -18.12 3.66 4.78
CA SER A 251 -18.93 3.15 5.91
C SER A 251 -19.96 4.15 6.44
N ASP A 252 -19.66 5.46 6.39
CA ASP A 252 -20.50 6.52 6.92
C ASP A 252 -20.29 7.83 6.12
N LYS A 253 -21.25 8.14 5.25
CA LYS A 253 -21.22 9.36 4.43
C LYS A 253 -21.28 10.64 5.30
N LYS A 254 -21.77 10.58 6.54
CA LYS A 254 -21.92 11.76 7.42
C LYS A 254 -20.60 12.31 7.93
N ILE A 255 -19.50 11.56 7.80
CA ILE A 255 -18.17 12.09 8.17
C ILE A 255 -17.85 13.41 7.46
N ILE A 256 -18.40 13.62 6.25
CA ILE A 256 -18.24 14.86 5.49
C ILE A 256 -18.76 16.09 6.23
N GLU A 257 -19.81 15.96 7.05
CA GLU A 257 -20.45 17.09 7.74
C GLU A 257 -19.48 17.79 8.70
N HIS A 258 -18.38 17.14 9.04
CA HIS A 258 -17.32 17.66 9.90
C HIS A 258 -16.21 18.43 9.15
N PHE A 259 -16.31 18.53 7.83
CA PHE A 259 -15.36 19.24 6.97
C PHE A 259 -16.06 20.40 6.27
N SER A 260 -15.46 21.59 6.38
CA SER A 260 -15.89 22.77 5.62
C SER A 260 -15.56 22.62 4.14
N GLU A 261 -16.31 23.31 3.28
CA GLU A 261 -16.07 23.31 1.84
C GLU A 261 -14.65 23.80 1.48
N THR A 262 -14.10 24.73 2.26
CA THR A 262 -12.72 25.24 2.11
C THR A 262 -11.68 24.16 2.43
N GLU A 263 -11.89 23.38 3.51
CA GLU A 263 -11.05 22.23 3.83
C GLU A 263 -11.06 21.22 2.68
N ILE A 264 -12.24 20.81 2.20
CA ILE A 264 -12.37 19.83 1.10
C ILE A 264 -11.71 20.34 -0.19
N LYS A 265 -11.88 21.62 -0.55
CA LYS A 265 -11.19 22.24 -1.70
C LYS A 265 -9.67 22.22 -1.54
N GLY A 266 -9.18 22.45 -0.31
CA GLY A 266 -7.75 22.35 0.02
C GLY A 266 -7.21 20.92 -0.17
N LEU A 267 -7.99 19.92 0.22
CA LEU A 267 -7.65 18.51 0.01
C LEU A 267 -7.57 18.15 -1.47
N ILE A 268 -8.60 18.51 -2.24
CA ILE A 268 -8.63 18.31 -3.70
C ILE A 268 -7.36 18.85 -4.35
N LYS A 269 -6.92 20.06 -3.97
CA LYS A 269 -5.71 20.67 -4.51
C LYS A 269 -4.47 19.82 -4.21
N LYS A 270 -4.34 19.31 -2.98
CA LYS A 270 -3.22 18.44 -2.57
C LYS A 270 -3.22 17.11 -3.31
N VAL A 271 -4.35 16.40 -3.31
CA VAL A 271 -4.49 15.09 -4.00
C VAL A 271 -4.13 15.25 -5.47
N LYS A 272 -4.64 16.31 -6.11
CA LYS A 272 -4.34 16.60 -7.51
C LYS A 272 -2.84 16.82 -7.76
N THR A 273 -2.16 17.55 -6.87
CA THR A 273 -0.70 17.73 -6.96
C THR A 273 0.01 16.39 -6.84
N ILE A 274 -0.37 15.55 -5.87
CA ILE A 274 0.25 14.23 -5.66
C ILE A 274 0.03 13.32 -6.87
N ALA A 275 -1.21 13.21 -7.33
CA ALA A 275 -1.58 12.44 -8.53
C ALA A 275 -0.81 12.92 -9.78
N SER A 276 -0.58 14.23 -9.92
CA SER A 276 0.17 14.77 -11.07
C SER A 276 1.65 14.43 -11.05
N VAL A 277 2.25 14.25 -9.86
CA VAL A 277 3.67 13.89 -9.72
C VAL A 277 3.87 12.38 -9.89
N ARG A 278 2.95 11.58 -9.36
CA ARG A 278 3.02 10.11 -9.43
C ARG A 278 2.50 9.55 -10.75
N GLY A 279 1.71 10.34 -11.48
CA GLY A 279 1.08 9.94 -12.72
C GLY A 279 0.01 8.86 -12.50
N TYR A 280 -0.44 8.27 -13.61
CA TYR A 280 -1.47 7.23 -13.62
C TYR A 280 -1.06 5.95 -12.88
N TYR A 281 0.24 5.72 -12.71
CA TYR A 281 0.79 4.56 -12.00
C TYR A 281 0.26 4.41 -10.57
N TYR A 282 -0.27 5.48 -9.96
CA TYR A 282 -0.97 5.45 -8.68
C TYR A 282 -2.48 5.75 -8.86
N PHE A 283 -3.21 4.81 -9.46
CA PHE A 283 -4.64 4.98 -9.76
C PHE A 283 -5.48 5.26 -8.50
N MET A 284 -5.06 4.79 -7.31
CA MET A 284 -5.74 5.06 -6.05
C MET A 284 -5.84 6.57 -5.77
N ASP A 285 -4.82 7.36 -6.09
CA ASP A 285 -4.85 8.82 -5.91
C ASP A 285 -5.92 9.49 -6.80
N HIS A 286 -6.23 8.88 -7.94
CA HIS A 286 -7.26 9.35 -8.84
C HIS A 286 -8.66 8.95 -8.36
N LEU A 287 -8.84 7.72 -7.86
CA LEU A 287 -10.09 7.29 -7.21
C LEU A 287 -10.39 8.16 -5.98
N TYR A 288 -9.37 8.49 -5.21
CA TYR A 288 -9.43 9.44 -4.10
C TYR A 288 -9.91 10.83 -4.53
N LEU A 289 -9.38 11.35 -5.64
CA LEU A 289 -9.77 12.64 -6.19
C LEU A 289 -11.21 12.63 -6.72
N ILE A 290 -11.64 11.55 -7.39
CA ILE A 290 -13.03 11.36 -7.82
C ILE A 290 -13.95 11.41 -6.61
N LYS A 291 -13.60 10.68 -5.54
CA LYS A 291 -14.37 10.67 -4.31
C LYS A 291 -14.49 12.07 -3.73
N LEU A 292 -13.40 12.81 -3.60
CA LEU A 292 -13.46 14.19 -3.09
C LEU A 292 -14.30 15.12 -3.98
N TYR A 293 -14.33 14.91 -5.30
CA TYR A 293 -15.19 15.73 -6.17
C TYR A 293 -16.68 15.48 -5.97
N THR A 294 -17.09 14.25 -5.60
CA THR A 294 -18.49 13.97 -5.21
C THR A 294 -18.97 14.80 -4.01
N LEU A 295 -18.02 15.30 -3.20
CA LEU A 295 -18.27 15.99 -1.95
C LEU A 295 -18.39 17.52 -2.10
N VAL A 296 -18.17 18.06 -3.29
CA VAL A 296 -18.20 19.51 -3.53
C VAL A 296 -19.27 19.83 -4.57
N LYS A 297 -20.23 20.69 -4.21
CA LYS A 297 -21.25 21.18 -5.14
C LYS A 297 -20.63 21.76 -6.41
N ASN A 298 -21.24 21.51 -7.56
CA ASN A 298 -20.78 22.05 -8.86
C ASN A 298 -19.39 21.51 -9.29
N LYS A 299 -19.06 20.28 -8.92
CA LYS A 299 -17.85 19.55 -9.35
C LYS A 299 -18.15 18.24 -10.09
N GLU A 300 -19.41 17.98 -10.39
CA GLU A 300 -19.92 16.80 -11.10
C GLU A 300 -19.20 16.64 -12.45
N ALA A 301 -19.08 17.72 -13.22
CA ALA A 301 -18.34 17.70 -14.49
C ALA A 301 -16.83 17.36 -14.33
N LYS A 302 -16.20 17.72 -13.20
CA LYS A 302 -14.80 17.35 -12.95
C LYS A 302 -14.66 15.89 -12.56
N GLN A 303 -15.60 15.40 -11.75
CA GLN A 303 -15.69 14.00 -11.39
C GLN A 303 -15.88 13.14 -12.65
N GLU A 304 -16.86 13.46 -13.49
CA GLU A 304 -17.15 12.73 -14.73
C GLU A 304 -15.95 12.71 -15.69
N ASN A 305 -15.28 13.84 -15.88
CA ASN A 305 -14.11 13.92 -16.75
C ASN A 305 -12.96 13.06 -16.24
N LEU A 306 -12.71 13.06 -14.93
CA LEU A 306 -11.67 12.25 -14.32
C LEU A 306 -11.99 10.75 -14.38
N LEU A 307 -13.26 10.41 -14.19
CA LEU A 307 -13.74 9.04 -14.31
C LEU A 307 -13.63 8.53 -15.76
N LYS A 308 -14.01 9.35 -16.76
CA LYS A 308 -13.81 9.02 -18.18
C LYS A 308 -12.33 8.79 -18.52
N LEU A 309 -11.44 9.61 -17.97
CA LEU A 309 -10.00 9.41 -18.11
C LEU A 309 -9.57 8.07 -17.52
N LEU A 310 -9.98 7.76 -16.28
CA LEU A 310 -9.65 6.50 -15.63
C LEU A 310 -10.16 5.28 -16.40
N ILE A 311 -11.40 5.32 -16.90
CA ILE A 311 -11.98 4.27 -17.74
C ILE A 311 -11.14 4.08 -19.01
N THR A 312 -10.82 5.18 -19.69
CA THR A 312 -10.04 5.14 -20.95
C THR A 312 -8.67 4.49 -20.73
N GLU A 313 -7.98 4.86 -19.67
CA GLU A 313 -6.67 4.29 -19.35
C GLU A 313 -6.79 2.83 -18.86
N ALA A 314 -7.81 2.51 -18.05
CA ALA A 314 -8.00 1.14 -17.54
C ALA A 314 -8.33 0.16 -18.67
N LEU A 315 -9.02 0.62 -19.72
CA LEU A 315 -9.28 -0.15 -20.93
C LEU A 315 -8.02 -0.39 -21.77
N LYS A 316 -7.01 0.50 -21.72
CA LYS A 316 -5.73 0.30 -22.42
C LYS A 316 -4.83 -0.69 -21.69
N ASP A 317 -4.77 -0.59 -20.37
CA ASP A 317 -3.82 -1.37 -19.56
C ASP A 317 -4.31 -2.78 -19.20
N ASN A 318 -5.55 -3.10 -19.57
CA ASN A 318 -6.20 -4.39 -19.30
C ASN A 318 -6.18 -4.85 -17.83
N ASN A 319 -5.98 -3.92 -16.89
CA ASN A 319 -5.92 -4.17 -15.46
C ASN A 319 -7.34 -4.47 -14.92
N LEU A 320 -7.59 -5.74 -14.58
CA LEU A 320 -8.92 -6.21 -14.19
C LEU A 320 -9.34 -5.63 -12.83
N LEU A 321 -8.41 -5.54 -11.88
CA LEU A 321 -8.70 -4.97 -10.56
C LEU A 321 -9.13 -3.50 -10.67
N LEU A 322 -8.43 -2.70 -11.47
CA LEU A 322 -8.75 -1.30 -11.67
C LEU A 322 -10.14 -1.11 -12.27
N LYS A 323 -10.49 -1.91 -13.28
CA LYS A 323 -11.84 -1.89 -13.87
C LYS A 323 -12.90 -2.25 -12.82
N HIS A 324 -12.63 -3.24 -11.96
CA HIS A 324 -13.51 -3.59 -10.85
C HIS A 324 -13.67 -2.46 -9.82
N LEU A 325 -12.58 -1.75 -9.47
CA LEU A 325 -12.65 -0.60 -8.55
C LEU A 325 -13.39 0.60 -9.15
N ILE A 326 -13.19 0.87 -10.44
CA ILE A 326 -13.97 1.88 -11.18
C ILE A 326 -15.45 1.54 -11.18
N PHE A 327 -15.80 0.27 -11.41
CA PHE A 327 -17.18 -0.22 -11.31
C PHE A 327 -17.79 0.06 -9.93
N GLN A 328 -17.05 -0.18 -8.84
CA GLN A 328 -17.52 0.12 -7.49
C GLN A 328 -17.77 1.62 -7.26
N GLU A 329 -16.90 2.50 -7.77
CA GLU A 329 -17.07 3.95 -7.64
C GLU A 329 -18.24 4.50 -8.48
N LEU A 330 -18.46 3.95 -9.67
CA LEU A 330 -19.61 4.26 -10.52
C LEU A 330 -20.92 3.92 -9.82
N ASN A 331 -21.01 2.72 -9.22
CA ASN A 331 -22.16 2.30 -8.43
C ASN A 331 -22.39 3.19 -7.22
N PHE A 332 -21.33 3.55 -6.48
CA PHE A 332 -21.44 4.46 -5.35
C PHE A 332 -21.98 5.85 -5.75
N SER A 333 -21.58 6.32 -6.93
CA SER A 333 -21.95 7.63 -7.45
C SER A 333 -23.33 7.64 -8.14
N ASN A 334 -24.01 6.50 -8.23
CA ASN A 334 -25.27 6.32 -8.98
C ASN A 334 -25.18 6.80 -10.43
N THR A 335 -24.01 6.63 -11.05
CA THR A 335 -23.74 7.03 -12.44
C THR A 335 -23.85 5.84 -13.37
N GLU A 336 -24.30 6.07 -14.61
CA GLU A 336 -24.37 5.02 -15.62
C GLU A 336 -22.99 4.38 -15.84
N THR A 337 -22.95 3.05 -15.79
CA THR A 337 -21.72 2.28 -15.89
C THR A 337 -21.57 1.74 -17.32
N PRO A 338 -20.45 2.00 -18.02
CA PRO A 338 -20.22 1.44 -19.34
C PRO A 338 -20.23 -0.09 -19.31
N LYS A 339 -20.79 -0.71 -20.35
CA LYS A 339 -20.94 -2.16 -20.44
C LYS A 339 -19.59 -2.88 -20.30
N GLU A 340 -18.54 -2.37 -20.91
CA GLU A 340 -17.19 -2.94 -20.86
C GLU A 340 -16.62 -3.00 -19.43
N ILE A 341 -16.98 -2.03 -18.59
CA ILE A 341 -16.58 -1.98 -17.17
C ILE A 341 -17.40 -2.97 -16.34
N ILE A 342 -18.69 -3.13 -16.65
CA ILE A 342 -19.55 -4.16 -16.04
C ILE A 342 -19.00 -5.55 -16.37
N ASP A 343 -18.79 -5.84 -17.66
CA ASP A 343 -18.30 -7.13 -18.15
C ASP A 343 -16.92 -7.45 -17.52
N SER A 344 -15.99 -6.49 -17.49
CA SER A 344 -14.68 -6.68 -16.85
C SER A 344 -14.75 -6.92 -15.33
N SER A 345 -15.70 -6.26 -14.65
CA SER A 345 -15.94 -6.46 -13.22
C SER A 345 -16.51 -7.85 -12.95
N MET A 346 -17.41 -8.32 -13.82
CA MET A 346 -17.92 -9.70 -13.78
C MET A 346 -16.81 -10.71 -14.05
N ASP A 347 -15.95 -10.47 -15.05
CA ASP A 347 -14.80 -11.33 -15.34
C ASP A 347 -13.84 -11.44 -14.15
N PHE A 348 -13.56 -10.32 -13.46
CA PHE A 348 -12.75 -10.31 -12.25
C PHE A 348 -13.39 -11.17 -11.14
N GLN A 349 -14.69 -11.03 -10.90
CA GLN A 349 -15.41 -11.81 -9.90
C GLN A 349 -15.48 -13.29 -10.29
N ASP A 350 -15.74 -13.61 -11.55
CA ASP A 350 -15.73 -14.99 -12.06
C ASP A 350 -14.35 -15.62 -11.94
N MET A 351 -13.28 -14.85 -12.15
CA MET A 351 -11.93 -15.31 -11.96
C MET A 351 -11.66 -15.64 -10.48
N LEU A 352 -12.01 -14.74 -9.55
CA LEU A 352 -11.89 -15.00 -8.11
C LEU A 352 -12.74 -16.20 -7.69
N ASN A 353 -13.95 -16.34 -8.24
CA ASN A 353 -14.82 -17.49 -7.99
C ASN A 353 -14.23 -18.78 -8.55
N LYS A 354 -13.69 -18.78 -9.77
CA LYS A 354 -12.99 -19.94 -10.35
C LYS A 354 -11.80 -20.32 -9.50
N ILE A 355 -11.01 -19.37 -9.04
CA ILE A 355 -9.87 -19.64 -8.16
C ILE A 355 -10.34 -20.19 -6.80
N SER A 356 -11.43 -19.63 -6.25
CA SER A 356 -12.02 -20.05 -4.98
C SER A 356 -12.76 -21.39 -5.04
N ASN A 357 -13.29 -21.76 -6.22
CA ASN A 357 -14.14 -22.93 -6.45
C ASN A 357 -13.46 -24.05 -7.23
N LYS A 358 -12.37 -23.79 -7.96
CA LYS A 358 -11.64 -24.77 -8.79
C LYS A 358 -11.42 -26.03 -7.94
N GLU A 359 -11.90 -27.22 -8.31
CA GLU A 359 -11.51 -27.99 -9.50
C GLU A 359 -9.97 -28.18 -9.65
N LEU A 360 -9.16 -27.60 -8.75
CA LEU A 360 -7.75 -27.91 -8.49
C LEU A 360 -7.52 -28.39 -7.04
N LEU A 361 -8.52 -28.29 -6.17
CA LEU A 361 -8.47 -28.82 -4.80
C LEU A 361 -8.73 -30.34 -4.69
N ILE A 362 -8.99 -31.02 -5.81
CA ILE A 362 -9.28 -32.48 -5.85
C ILE A 362 -8.25 -33.27 -6.68
N GLN A 363 -7.23 -32.64 -7.28
CA GLN A 363 -6.17 -33.38 -7.98
C GLN A 363 -4.85 -33.53 -7.21
N ASN A 364 -4.70 -32.85 -6.06
CA ASN A 364 -3.49 -32.93 -5.22
C ASN A 364 -3.79 -33.07 -3.71
N ALA A 365 -4.95 -33.65 -3.35
CA ALA A 365 -5.24 -34.10 -1.98
C ALA A 365 -4.94 -35.60 -1.85
#